data_AF-A0A7G8WCZ0-F1
#
_entry.id   AF-A0A7G8WCZ0-F1
#
_cell.length_a   1.000
_cell.length_b   1.000
_cell.length_c   1.000
_cell.angle_alpha   90.00
_cell.angle_beta   90.00
_cell.angle_gamma   90.00
#
_symmetry.space_group_name_H-M   'P 1'
#
loop_
_entity.id
_entity.type
_entity.pdbx_description
1 polymer ?
#
loop_
_entity_poly.entity_id
_entity_poly.type
_entity_poly.pdbx_seq_one_letter_code
_entity_poly.pdbx_strand_id
1 'polypeptide(L)'
;MTNTLKYLGLILIFFFIGFIIRDLFFDFSHSQIANKTISIGSRTVSGQFYSHILFTLSIGILPLLYLIIKKITKITFLNKGLISFGIIVVCGISLWLFRIFQLKNRFQNISDFYNGSEIKTEPNFSTMSLNSMNFGLYLFIGFLIGTVLSILIYRNQYKTATE
;
A
#
# COMPACT_ATOMS: atom_id res chain seq x y z
N MET A 1 -2.45 -15.79 -28.01
CA MET A 1 -1.90 -16.54 -26.86
C MET A 1 -0.64 -15.91 -26.27
N THR A 2 0.28 -15.40 -27.09
CA THR A 2 1.60 -14.86 -26.69
C THR A 2 1.53 -13.68 -25.70
N ASN A 3 0.53 -12.81 -25.79
CA ASN A 3 0.41 -11.67 -24.88
C ASN A 3 -0.10 -12.08 -23.49
N THR A 4 -1.02 -13.04 -23.40
CA THR A 4 -1.55 -13.53 -22.11
C THR A 4 -0.44 -14.17 -21.28
N LEU A 5 0.42 -14.97 -21.91
CA LEU A 5 1.55 -15.62 -21.24
C LEU A 5 2.55 -14.61 -20.69
N LYS A 6 2.81 -13.52 -21.44
CA LYS A 6 3.68 -12.42 -21.00
C LYS A 6 3.16 -11.74 -19.73
N TYR A 7 1.87 -11.43 -19.68
CA TYR A 7 1.27 -10.81 -18.49
C TYR A 7 1.23 -11.75 -17.30
N LEU A 8 0.99 -13.04 -17.53
CA LEU A 8 1.01 -14.07 -16.48
C LEU A 8 2.42 -14.19 -15.88
N GLY A 9 3.46 -14.22 -16.73
CA GLY A 9 4.85 -14.16 -16.29
C GLY A 9 5.17 -12.88 -15.51
N LEU A 10 4.67 -11.73 -15.96
CA LEU A 10 4.91 -10.44 -15.29
C LEU A 10 4.22 -10.38 -13.91
N ILE A 11 3.00 -10.90 -13.78
CA ILE A 11 2.30 -11.05 -12.48
C ILE A 11 3.14 -11.91 -11.54
N LEU A 12 3.66 -13.03 -12.02
CA LEU A 12 4.44 -13.98 -11.24
C LEU A 12 5.76 -13.34 -10.77
N ILE A 13 6.44 -12.59 -11.64
CA ILE A 13 7.64 -11.81 -11.30
C ILE A 13 7.31 -10.77 -10.22
N PHE A 14 6.24 -9.98 -10.40
CA PHE A 14 5.84 -8.98 -9.40
C PHE A 14 5.44 -9.60 -8.07
N PHE A 15 4.81 -10.78 -8.09
CA PHE A 15 4.50 -11.52 -6.88
C PHE A 15 5.77 -11.95 -6.13
N PHE A 16 6.77 -12.48 -6.84
CA PHE A 16 8.07 -12.81 -6.26
C PHE A 16 8.80 -11.58 -5.71
N ILE A 17 8.81 -10.48 -6.45
CA ILE A 17 9.37 -9.20 -5.98
C ILE A 17 8.67 -8.77 -4.70
N GLY A 18 7.33 -8.78 -4.69
CA GLY A 18 6.52 -8.47 -3.52
C GLY A 18 6.86 -9.36 -2.32
N PHE A 19 7.10 -10.66 -2.55
CA PHE A 19 7.47 -11.58 -1.49
C PHE A 19 8.86 -11.26 -0.90
N ILE A 20 9.84 -10.93 -1.74
CA ILE A 20 11.22 -10.62 -1.32
C ILE A 20 11.29 -9.30 -0.53
N ILE A 21 10.63 -8.25 -1.01
CA ILE A 21 10.71 -6.91 -0.38
C ILE A 21 9.79 -6.77 0.84
N ARG A 22 8.94 -7.77 1.10
CA ARG A 22 7.90 -7.74 2.12
C ARG A 22 8.45 -7.41 3.50
N ASP A 23 9.47 -8.13 3.94
CA ASP A 23 9.99 -7.99 5.30
C ASP A 23 10.62 -6.60 5.46
N LEU A 24 11.39 -6.13 4.46
CA LEU A 24 11.91 -4.77 4.40
C LEU A 24 10.81 -3.70 4.50
N PHE A 25 9.69 -3.89 3.80
CA PHE A 25 8.56 -2.96 3.81
C PHE A 25 7.91 -2.86 5.21
N PHE A 26 7.68 -3.99 5.87
CA PHE A 26 7.08 -4.00 7.21
C PHE A 26 8.04 -3.48 8.27
N ASP A 27 9.33 -3.85 8.21
CA ASP A 27 10.35 -3.36 9.14
C ASP A 27 10.52 -1.85 9.02
N PHE A 28 10.58 -1.31 7.79
CA PHE A 28 10.58 0.12 7.57
C PHE A 28 9.31 0.77 8.16
N SER A 29 8.12 0.23 7.86
CA SER A 29 6.86 0.78 8.37
C SER A 29 6.81 0.83 9.90
N HIS A 30 7.27 -0.23 10.57
CA HIS A 30 7.32 -0.30 12.02
C HIS A 30 8.36 0.67 12.61
N SER A 31 9.56 0.75 12.03
CA SER A 31 10.61 1.66 12.51
C SER A 31 10.19 3.12 12.51
N GLN A 32 9.36 3.55 11.54
CA GLN A 32 8.85 4.92 11.46
C GLN A 32 7.81 5.25 12.54
N ILE A 33 7.24 4.23 13.18
CA ILE A 33 6.19 4.35 14.20
C ILE A 33 6.75 4.11 15.60
N ALA A 34 7.80 3.28 15.72
CA ALA A 34 8.41 2.92 16.98
C ALA A 34 8.87 4.18 17.74
N ASN A 35 8.23 4.44 18.88
CA ASN A 35 8.61 5.50 19.81
C ASN A 35 9.27 4.86 21.03
N LYS A 36 10.29 5.49 21.63
CA LYS A 36 11.13 4.90 22.69
C LYS A 36 10.34 4.48 23.95
N THR A 37 9.14 5.01 24.14
CA THR A 37 8.29 4.82 25.33
C THR A 37 7.21 3.76 25.19
N ILE A 38 6.87 3.29 23.98
CA ILE A 38 5.77 2.33 23.77
C ILE A 38 6.32 1.12 23.02
N SER A 39 6.49 0.00 23.72
CA SER A 39 6.80 -1.29 23.08
C SER A 39 5.60 -1.75 22.27
N ILE A 40 5.76 -1.81 20.94
CA ILE A 40 4.76 -2.38 20.05
C ILE A 40 4.67 -3.88 20.37
N GLY A 41 3.58 -4.29 21.03
CA GLY A 41 3.35 -5.70 21.41
C GLY A 41 3.36 -6.63 20.18
N SER A 42 3.84 -7.85 20.36
CA SER A 42 3.90 -8.84 19.28
C SER A 42 2.50 -9.14 18.75
N ARG A 43 2.29 -9.00 17.44
CA ARG A 43 1.07 -9.49 16.76
C ARG A 43 0.93 -11.00 16.93
N THR A 44 -0.30 -11.48 16.91
CA THR A 44 -0.57 -12.90 16.67
C THR A 44 -0.01 -13.31 15.31
N VAL A 45 0.54 -14.52 15.22
CA VAL A 45 1.16 -15.09 14.01
C VAL A 45 0.21 -14.99 12.79
N SER A 46 -1.10 -15.16 13.01
CA SER A 46 -2.14 -15.05 11.98
C SER A 46 -2.28 -13.63 11.39
N GLY A 47 -2.19 -12.58 12.20
CA GLY A 47 -2.31 -11.20 11.75
C GLY A 47 -1.10 -10.72 10.94
N GLN A 48 0.10 -11.20 11.30
CA GLN A 48 1.32 -10.98 10.51
C GLN A 48 1.21 -11.68 9.15
N PHE A 49 0.82 -12.95 9.15
CA PHE A 49 0.64 -13.74 7.94
C PHE A 49 -0.35 -13.11 6.95
N TYR A 50 -1.52 -12.66 7.44
CA TYR A 50 -2.50 -11.98 6.60
C TYR A 50 -1.95 -10.69 5.99
N SER A 51 -1.26 -9.86 6.78
CA SER A 51 -0.66 -8.61 6.30
C SER A 51 0.39 -8.87 5.22
N HIS A 52 1.19 -9.92 5.43
CA HIS A 52 2.27 -10.36 4.55
C HIS A 52 1.74 -10.83 3.19
N ILE A 53 0.70 -11.65 3.20
CA ILE A 53 0.02 -12.11 1.98
C ILE A 53 -0.61 -10.92 1.25
N LEU A 54 -1.34 -10.07 1.96
CA LEU A 54 -2.05 -8.95 1.37
C LEU A 54 -1.08 -7.98 0.68
N PHE A 55 0.06 -7.67 1.32
CA PHE A 55 1.12 -6.90 0.69
C PHE A 55 1.63 -7.55 -0.60
N THR A 56 1.96 -8.84 -0.53
CA THR A 56 2.50 -9.58 -1.69
C THR A 56 1.51 -9.60 -2.86
N LEU A 57 0.22 -9.83 -2.58
CA LEU A 57 -0.86 -9.76 -3.57
C LEU A 57 -1.00 -8.35 -4.16
N SER A 58 -0.85 -7.32 -3.34
CA SER A 58 -0.96 -5.92 -3.77
C SER A 58 0.13 -5.55 -4.77
N ILE A 59 1.35 -6.05 -4.60
CA ILE A 59 2.41 -5.88 -5.59
C ILE A 59 2.14 -6.75 -6.83
N GLY A 60 1.73 -8.01 -6.64
CA GLY A 60 1.45 -8.95 -7.72
C GLY A 60 0.34 -8.50 -8.68
N ILE A 61 -0.64 -7.72 -8.21
CA ILE A 61 -1.77 -7.25 -9.03
C ILE A 61 -1.46 -6.00 -9.87
N LEU A 62 -0.34 -5.29 -9.62
CA LEU A 62 0.07 -4.09 -10.36
C LEU A 62 0.04 -4.26 -11.90
N PRO A 63 0.54 -5.36 -12.48
CA PRO A 63 0.49 -5.59 -13.93
C PRO A 63 -0.94 -5.70 -14.46
N LEU A 64 -1.84 -6.23 -13.63
CA LEU A 64 -3.25 -6.43 -13.94
C LEU A 64 -4.01 -5.09 -13.89
N LEU A 65 -3.70 -4.23 -12.90
CA LEU A 65 -4.21 -2.86 -12.83
C LEU A 65 -3.78 -2.03 -14.05
N TYR A 66 -2.52 -2.15 -14.45
CA TYR A 66 -2.02 -1.51 -15.67
C TYR A 66 -2.76 -2.00 -16.93
N LEU A 67 -3.03 -3.30 -17.02
CA LEU A 67 -3.83 -3.88 -18.12
C LEU A 67 -5.23 -3.29 -18.20
N ILE A 68 -5.89 -3.09 -17.06
CA ILE A 68 -7.23 -2.48 -16.99
C ILE A 68 -7.19 -1.06 -17.57
N ILE A 69 -6.20 -0.25 -17.17
CA ILE A 69 -6.01 1.09 -17.72
C ILE A 69 -5.84 1.01 -19.23
N LYS A 70 -4.89 0.20 -19.71
CA LYS A 70 -4.59 0.06 -21.13
C LYS A 70 -5.83 -0.34 -21.95
N LYS A 71 -6.66 -1.24 -21.42
CA LYS A 71 -7.89 -1.69 -22.08
C LYS A 71 -8.95 -0.58 -22.15
N ILE A 72 -9.10 0.21 -21.09
CA ILE A 72 -10.13 1.26 -21.00
C ILE A 72 -9.73 2.51 -21.79
N THR A 73 -8.48 2.95 -21.68
CA THR A 73 -8.01 4.23 -22.25
C THR A 73 -7.39 4.10 -23.64
N LYS A 74 -7.25 2.87 -24.16
CA LYS A 74 -6.62 2.56 -25.47
C LYS A 74 -5.26 3.25 -25.67
N ILE A 75 -4.48 3.41 -24.61
CA ILE A 75 -3.15 4.05 -24.69
C ILE A 75 -2.24 3.22 -25.61
N THR A 76 -1.85 3.82 -26.73
CA THR A 76 -0.97 3.21 -27.76
C THR A 76 0.51 3.55 -27.57
N PHE A 77 0.84 4.58 -26.77
CA PHE A 77 2.23 5.03 -26.57
C PHE A 77 2.85 4.50 -25.27
N LEU A 78 4.05 3.90 -25.39
CA LEU A 78 4.88 3.36 -24.29
C LEU A 78 5.07 4.37 -23.14
N ASN A 79 5.32 5.66 -23.46
CA ASN A 79 5.55 6.69 -22.44
C ASN A 79 4.31 6.98 -21.58
N LYS A 80 3.12 7.05 -22.17
CA LYS A 80 1.86 7.23 -21.41
C LYS A 80 1.55 6.03 -20.52
N GLY A 81 1.98 4.84 -20.95
CA GLY A 81 1.90 3.62 -20.15
C GLY A 81 2.77 3.68 -18.89
N LEU A 82 4.04 4.09 -19.04
CA LEU A 82 4.95 4.27 -17.92
C LEU A 82 4.47 5.33 -16.93
N ILE A 83 3.95 6.46 -17.43
CA ILE A 83 3.37 7.51 -16.59
C ILE A 83 2.17 6.98 -15.80
N SER A 84 1.26 6.23 -16.43
CA SER A 84 0.11 5.61 -15.75
C SER A 84 0.56 4.66 -14.64
N PHE A 85 1.57 3.84 -14.92
CA PHE A 85 2.15 2.95 -13.91
C PHE A 85 2.78 3.74 -12.75
N GLY A 86 3.50 4.82 -13.06
CA GLY A 86 4.05 5.75 -12.08
C GLY A 86 2.98 6.34 -11.17
N ILE A 87 1.85 6.79 -11.73
CA ILE A 87 0.71 7.32 -10.96
C ILE A 87 0.18 6.27 -9.98
N ILE A 88 -0.01 5.02 -10.44
CA ILE A 88 -0.45 3.92 -9.56
C ILE A 88 0.51 3.76 -8.38
N VAL A 89 1.80 3.64 -8.66
CA VAL A 89 2.83 3.43 -7.63
C VAL A 89 2.91 4.59 -6.65
N VAL A 90 2.91 5.83 -7.14
CA VAL A 90 2.96 7.06 -6.31
C VAL A 90 1.73 7.17 -5.41
N CYS A 91 0.53 6.85 -5.92
CA CYS A 91 -0.69 6.84 -5.10
C CYS A 91 -0.62 5.76 -4.00
N GLY A 92 -0.12 4.56 -4.34
CA GLY A 92 0.14 3.49 -3.37
C GLY A 92 1.07 3.94 -2.24
N ILE A 93 2.26 4.43 -2.61
CA ILE A 93 3.29 4.87 -1.65
C ILE A 93 2.75 6.03 -0.80
N SER A 94 2.07 7.00 -1.41
CA SER A 94 1.49 8.14 -0.69
C SER A 94 0.49 7.71 0.39
N LEU A 95 -0.42 6.78 0.07
CA LEU A 95 -1.40 6.30 1.05
C LEU A 95 -0.79 5.41 2.13
N TRP A 96 0.23 4.64 1.78
CA TRP A 96 1.02 3.90 2.76
C TRP A 96 1.73 4.86 3.74
N LEU A 97 2.42 5.90 3.24
CA LEU A 97 3.07 6.92 4.07
C LEU A 97 2.06 7.68 4.93
N PHE A 98 0.90 8.03 4.37
CA PHE A 98 -0.18 8.65 5.11
C PHE A 98 -0.65 7.77 6.28
N ARG A 99 -0.71 6.45 6.09
CA ARG A 99 -1.05 5.51 7.17
C ARG A 99 0.01 5.50 8.27
N ILE A 100 1.28 5.51 7.91
CA ILE A 100 2.40 5.62 8.87
C ILE A 100 2.24 6.91 9.70
N PHE A 101 1.99 8.05 9.03
CA PHE A 101 1.82 9.33 9.70
C PHE A 101 0.63 9.34 10.66
N GLN A 102 -0.53 8.81 10.24
CA GLN A 102 -1.70 8.68 11.11
C GLN A 102 -1.40 7.87 12.39
N LEU A 103 -0.68 6.75 12.24
CA LEU A 103 -0.34 5.91 13.38
C LEU A 103 0.66 6.62 14.30
N LYS A 104 1.69 7.25 13.74
CA LYS A 104 2.68 8.03 14.51
C LYS A 104 2.02 9.10 15.38
N ASN A 105 1.13 9.92 14.81
CA ASN A 105 0.42 10.97 15.56
C ASN A 105 -0.46 10.38 16.66
N ARG A 106 -1.13 9.25 16.41
CA ARG A 106 -1.93 8.57 17.44
C ARG A 106 -1.06 8.11 18.60
N PHE A 107 0.07 7.47 18.32
CA PHE A 107 1.01 7.01 19.37
C PHE A 107 1.63 8.17 20.16
N GLN A 108 1.94 9.30 19.51
CA GLN A 108 2.43 10.50 20.20
C GLN A 108 1.37 11.10 21.13
N ASN A 109 0.14 11.25 20.66
CA ASN A 109 -0.95 11.77 21.50
C ASN A 109 -1.21 10.90 22.73
N ILE A 110 -1.05 9.57 22.59
CA ILE A 110 -1.16 8.64 23.71
C ILE A 110 0.04 8.82 24.67
N SER A 111 1.27 8.90 24.18
CA SER A 111 2.44 9.08 25.06
C SER A 111 2.37 10.40 25.85
N ASP A 112 1.89 11.46 25.22
CA ASP A 112 1.80 12.78 25.85
C ASP A 112 0.69 12.82 26.92
N PHE A 113 -0.42 12.09 26.70
CA PHE A 113 -1.49 11.94 27.68
C PHE A 113 -1.06 11.15 28.93
N TYR A 114 -0.27 10.09 28.75
CA TYR A 114 0.23 9.27 29.86
C TYR A 114 1.39 9.93 30.61
N ASN A 115 2.25 10.70 29.95
CA ASN A 115 3.30 11.45 30.66
C ASN A 115 2.74 12.57 31.56
N GLY A 116 1.51 13.03 31.32
CA GLY A 116 0.81 14.01 32.17
C GLY A 116 -0.02 13.41 33.31
N SER A 117 -0.22 12.09 33.35
CA SER A 117 -1.04 11.42 34.37
C SER A 117 -0.29 10.21 34.93
N GLU A 118 0.12 10.27 36.20
CA GLU A 118 0.84 9.20 36.92
C GLU A 118 -0.04 7.95 37.20
N ILE A 119 -0.83 7.47 36.24
CA ILE A 119 -1.60 6.24 36.39
C ILE A 119 -0.86 5.12 35.66
N LYS A 120 0.07 4.52 36.41
CA LYS A 120 0.54 3.15 36.17
C LYS A 120 -0.64 2.21 36.37
N THR A 121 -1.19 1.71 35.27
CA THR A 121 -1.60 0.32 34.98
C THR A 121 -2.83 0.31 34.07
N GLU A 122 -2.66 -0.17 32.84
CA GLU A 122 -3.55 -1.19 32.28
C GLU A 122 -2.89 -1.90 31.08
N PRO A 123 -2.73 -3.25 31.12
CA PRO A 123 -2.19 -4.04 30.00
C PRO A 123 -3.19 -4.20 28.83
N ASN A 124 -4.34 -3.52 28.88
CA ASN A 124 -5.36 -3.54 27.84
C ASN A 124 -5.09 -2.55 26.70
N PHE A 125 -4.08 -1.67 26.82
CA PHE A 125 -3.69 -0.78 25.73
C PHE A 125 -2.77 -1.47 24.70
N SER A 126 -2.05 -2.53 25.09
CA SER A 126 -1.37 -3.43 24.14
C SER A 126 -2.34 -4.14 23.18
N THR A 127 -3.63 -4.15 23.54
CA THR A 127 -4.73 -4.68 22.72
C THR A 127 -5.56 -3.60 22.05
N MET A 128 -5.07 -2.34 21.92
CA MET A 128 -5.52 -1.45 20.84
C MET A 128 -4.98 -1.97 19.51
N SER A 129 -5.41 -3.19 19.20
CA SER A 129 -5.54 -3.83 17.91
C SER A 129 -4.42 -3.41 16.97
N LEU A 130 -3.25 -3.99 17.20
CA LEU A 130 -2.22 -4.15 16.18
C LEU A 130 -2.79 -4.75 14.89
N ASN A 131 -3.98 -5.39 14.91
CA ASN A 131 -4.77 -5.76 13.74
C ASN A 131 -5.16 -4.57 12.83
N SER A 132 -4.96 -3.34 13.29
CA SER A 132 -5.27 -2.11 12.56
C SER A 132 -4.13 -1.54 11.71
N MET A 133 -2.88 -2.01 11.84
CA MET A 133 -1.76 -1.37 11.12
C MET A 133 -1.83 -1.52 9.59
N ASN A 134 -2.44 -2.60 9.07
CA ASN A 134 -2.89 -2.84 7.68
C ASN A 134 -2.15 -2.10 6.54
N PHE A 135 -0.82 -1.96 6.59
CA PHE A 135 -0.04 -1.18 5.61
C PHE A 135 -0.25 -1.66 4.18
N GLY A 136 -0.29 -2.98 3.98
CA GLY A 136 -0.56 -3.57 2.67
C GLY A 136 -1.94 -3.18 2.11
N LEU A 137 -2.95 -2.99 2.97
CA LEU A 137 -4.30 -2.63 2.52
C LEU A 137 -4.34 -1.16 2.08
N TYR A 138 -3.67 -0.27 2.81
CA TYR A 138 -3.55 1.14 2.40
C TYR A 138 -2.77 1.27 1.09
N LEU A 139 -1.70 0.47 0.92
CA LEU A 139 -0.96 0.37 -0.33
C LEU A 139 -1.88 -0.10 -1.47
N PHE A 140 -2.64 -1.17 -1.25
CA PHE A 140 -3.60 -1.71 -2.23
C PHE A 140 -4.66 -0.69 -2.64
N ILE A 141 -5.30 -0.03 -1.67
CA ILE A 141 -6.28 1.04 -1.93
C ILE A 141 -5.62 2.16 -2.74
N GLY A 142 -4.37 2.53 -2.42
CA GLY A 142 -3.65 3.54 -3.19
C GLY A 142 -3.39 3.13 -4.63
N PHE A 143 -3.10 1.86 -4.89
CA PHE A 143 -3.02 1.35 -6.26
C PHE A 143 -4.37 1.43 -6.99
N LEU A 144 -5.48 1.10 -6.32
CA LEU A 144 -6.82 1.24 -6.91
C LEU A 144 -7.14 2.70 -7.25
N ILE A 145 -6.88 3.63 -6.33
CA ILE A 145 -7.10 5.06 -6.55
C ILE A 145 -6.23 5.56 -7.70
N GLY A 146 -4.94 5.21 -7.73
CA GLY A 146 -4.05 5.59 -8.82
C GLY A 146 -4.47 5.00 -10.17
N THR A 147 -5.10 3.82 -10.16
CA THR A 147 -5.70 3.19 -11.35
C THR A 147 -6.87 4.03 -11.87
N VAL A 148 -7.81 4.39 -10.99
CA VAL A 148 -8.95 5.24 -11.33
C VAL A 148 -8.48 6.61 -11.83
N LEU A 149 -7.51 7.23 -11.14
CA LEU A 149 -6.95 8.53 -11.51
C LEU A 149 -6.30 8.47 -12.91
N SER A 150 -5.51 7.43 -13.18
CA SER A 150 -4.90 7.22 -14.49
C SER A 150 -5.96 7.05 -15.58
N ILE A 151 -7.02 6.30 -15.30
CA ILE A 151 -8.16 6.17 -16.23
C ILE A 151 -8.77 7.54 -16.51
N LEU A 152 -9.06 8.35 -15.49
CA LEU A 152 -9.68 9.66 -15.66
C LEU A 152 -8.81 10.61 -16.49
N ILE A 153 -7.51 10.70 -16.18
CA ILE A 153 -6.56 11.57 -16.88
C ILE A 153 -6.52 11.25 -18.38
N TYR A 154 -6.40 9.97 -18.74
CA TYR A 154 -6.26 9.57 -20.14
C TYR A 154 -7.59 9.38 -20.87
N ARG A 155 -8.69 9.10 -20.17
CA ARG A 155 -10.04 9.06 -20.75
C ARG A 155 -10.45 10.43 -21.28
N ASN A 156 -10.06 11.51 -20.60
CA ASN A 156 -10.41 12.87 -21.04
C ASN A 156 -9.64 13.29 -22.30
N GLN A 157 -8.38 12.85 -22.46
CA GLN A 157 -7.57 13.16 -23.66
C GLN A 157 -8.08 12.49 -24.94
N TYR A 158 -8.83 11.38 -24.84
CA TYR A 158 -9.41 10.74 -26.03
C TYR A 158 -10.63 11.52 -26.55
N LYS A 159 -11.42 12.15 -25.67
CA LYS A 159 -12.60 12.92 -26.08
C LYS A 159 -12.24 14.20 -26.83
N THR A 160 -11.21 14.91 -26.40
CA THR A 160 -10.79 16.19 -27.02
C THR A 160 -10.01 16.04 -28.32
N ALA A 161 -9.57 14.83 -28.70
CA ALA A 161 -8.89 14.59 -29.98
C ALA A 161 -9.85 14.19 -31.12
N THR A 162 -11.14 14.06 -30.83
CA THR A 162 -12.19 13.65 -31.78
C THR A 162 -13.25 14.74 -32.01
N GLU A 163 -13.06 15.92 -31.45
CA GLU A 163 -13.78 17.16 -31.78
C GLU A 163 -12.88 18.06 -32.62
#